data_AF-A0A1V5YPE1-F1
#
_entry.id   AF-A0A1V5YPE1-F1
#
_cell.length_a   1.000
_cell.length_b   1.000
_cell.length_c   1.000
_cell.angle_alpha   90.00
_cell.angle_beta   90.00
_cell.angle_gamma   90.00
#
_symmetry.space_group_name_H-M   'P 1'
#
loop_
_entity.id
_entity.type
_entity.pdbx_description
1 polymer ?
#
loop_
_entity_poly.entity_id
_entity_poly.type
_entity_poly.pdbx_seq_one_letter_code
_entity_poly.pdbx_strand_id
1 'polypeptide(L)'
;MTKTITFNELRKIKDSLPSGSMAKIAEELGLEKESVKNYFGGNNYDDGVSIGMHIEPGPDGGLVLLDDTKILDIALRMLEEQDS
;
A
#
# COMPACT_ATOMS: atom_id res chain seq x y z
N MET A 1 1.84 -13.89 2.39
CA MET A 1 1.15 -13.71 3.69
C MET A 1 -0.05 -12.85 3.38
N THR A 2 -1.26 -13.28 3.72
CA THR A 2 -2.45 -12.46 3.50
C THR A 2 -2.70 -11.57 4.72
N LYS A 3 -3.09 -10.31 4.50
CA LYS A 3 -3.43 -9.38 5.59
C LYS A 3 -4.68 -8.60 5.27
N THR A 4 -5.59 -8.54 6.22
CA THR A 4 -6.80 -7.71 6.14
C THR A 4 -6.53 -6.38 6.84
N ILE A 5 -6.79 -5.28 6.15
CA ILE A 5 -6.64 -3.91 6.64
C ILE A 5 -7.76 -3.04 6.07
N THR A 6 -8.12 -1.92 6.69
CA THR A 6 -9.10 -1.01 6.09
C THR A 6 -8.43 -0.08 5.08
N PHE A 7 -9.20 0.45 4.12
CA PHE A 7 -8.71 1.41 3.16
C PHE A 7 -8.15 2.68 3.84
N ASN A 8 -8.85 3.18 4.88
CA ASN A 8 -8.35 4.31 5.66
C ASN A 8 -7.01 4.03 6.34
N GLU A 9 -6.79 2.83 6.88
CA GLU A 9 -5.51 2.47 7.49
C GLU A 9 -4.38 2.42 6.45
N LEU A 10 -4.63 1.86 5.25
CA LEU A 10 -3.68 1.93 4.14
C LEU A 10 -3.33 3.36 3.74
N ARG A 11 -4.34 4.23 3.70
CA ARG A 11 -4.16 5.65 3.40
C ARG A 11 -3.32 6.36 4.48
N LYS A 12 -3.56 6.06 5.76
CA LYS A 12 -2.76 6.62 6.87
C LYS A 12 -1.30 6.23 6.76
N ILE A 13 -1.01 4.94 6.50
CA ILE A 13 0.36 4.47 6.32
C ILE A 13 1.04 5.22 5.17
N LYS A 14 0.37 5.32 4.02
CA LYS A 14 0.85 6.10 2.88
C LYS A 14 1.15 7.56 3.24
N ASP A 15 0.28 8.19 4.01
CA ASP A 15 0.40 9.60 4.41
C ASP A 15 1.54 9.81 5.41
N SER A 16 1.79 8.82 6.28
CA SER A 16 2.91 8.83 7.22
C SER A 16 4.27 8.59 6.57
N LEU A 17 4.32 7.98 5.38
CA LEU A 17 5.59 7.65 4.73
C LEU A 17 6.40 8.89 4.36
N PRO A 18 7.73 8.89 4.58
CA PRO A 18 8.57 10.01 4.18
C PRO A 18 8.62 10.18 2.66
N SER A 19 8.97 11.38 2.22
CA SER A 19 9.10 11.69 0.80
C SER A 19 10.12 10.77 0.12
N GLY A 20 9.73 10.17 -1.00
CA GLY A 20 10.58 9.22 -1.74
C GLY A 20 10.42 7.75 -1.33
N SER A 21 9.69 7.44 -0.26
CA SER A 21 9.47 6.04 0.18
C SER A 21 8.88 5.15 -0.91
N MET A 22 7.90 5.66 -1.67
CA MET A 22 7.32 4.90 -2.78
C MET A 22 8.32 4.56 -3.88
N ALA A 23 9.32 5.43 -4.13
CA ALA A 23 10.38 5.13 -5.08
C ALA A 23 11.31 4.05 -4.50
N LYS A 24 11.72 4.19 -3.23
CA LYS A 24 12.55 3.18 -2.56
C LYS A 24 11.89 1.80 -2.52
N ILE A 25 10.61 1.71 -2.17
CA ILE A 25 9.86 0.44 -2.14
C ILE A 25 9.82 -0.18 -3.55
N ALA A 26 9.59 0.65 -4.57
CA ALA A 26 9.56 0.22 -5.96
C ALA A 26 10.94 -0.32 -6.40
N GLU A 27 12.02 0.38 -6.10
CA GLU A 27 13.40 -0.06 -6.38
C GLU A 27 13.75 -1.36 -5.65
N GLU A 28 13.39 -1.48 -4.37
CA GLU A 28 13.69 -2.66 -3.55
C GLU A 28 12.94 -3.92 -4.03
N LEU A 29 11.71 -3.77 -4.50
CA LEU A 29 10.91 -4.87 -5.02
C LEU A 29 11.07 -5.09 -6.54
N GLY A 30 11.79 -4.22 -7.23
CA GLY A 30 11.86 -4.21 -8.70
C GLY A 30 10.50 -3.95 -9.36
N LEU A 31 9.65 -3.16 -8.70
CA LEU A 31 8.33 -2.76 -9.18
C LEU A 31 8.35 -1.35 -9.75
N GLU A 32 7.27 -0.97 -10.44
CA GLU A 32 7.07 0.41 -10.84
C GLU A 32 6.48 1.22 -9.69
N LYS A 33 6.85 2.51 -9.62
CA LYS A 33 6.31 3.45 -8.62
C LYS A 33 4.78 3.53 -8.69
N GLU A 34 4.20 3.37 -9.87
CA GLU A 34 2.75 3.32 -10.06
C GLU A 34 2.13 2.08 -9.42
N SER A 35 2.76 0.90 -9.50
CA SER A 35 2.32 -0.30 -8.81
C SER A 35 2.26 -0.10 -7.29
N VAL A 36 3.29 0.54 -6.72
CA VAL A 36 3.33 0.88 -5.29
C VAL A 36 2.24 1.91 -4.94
N LYS A 37 2.01 2.92 -5.78
CA LYS A 37 0.92 3.89 -5.57
C LYS A 37 -0.46 3.23 -5.61
N ASN A 38 -0.68 2.33 -6.56
CA ASN A 38 -1.94 1.61 -6.73
C ASN A 38 -2.22 0.71 -5.52
N TYR A 39 -1.19 0.09 -4.96
CA TYR A 39 -1.28 -0.70 -3.74
C TYR A 39 -1.82 0.08 -2.53
N PHE A 40 -1.53 1.37 -2.41
CA PHE A 40 -2.07 2.23 -1.34
C PHE A 40 -3.38 2.94 -1.72
N GLY A 41 -4.09 2.45 -2.75
CA GLY A 41 -5.35 3.05 -3.18
C GLY A 41 -5.17 4.25 -4.12
N GLY A 42 -4.26 4.15 -5.09
CA GLY A 42 -4.12 5.11 -6.18
C GLY A 42 -5.40 5.32 -6.97
N ASN A 43 -5.59 6.51 -7.54
CA ASN A 43 -6.84 6.96 -8.15
C ASN A 43 -7.21 6.30 -9.50
N ASN A 44 -6.40 5.36 -9.99
CA ASN A 44 -6.59 4.68 -11.28
C ASN A 44 -6.98 3.22 -11.07
N TYR A 45 -8.22 2.99 -10.62
CA TYR A 45 -8.85 1.67 -10.59
C TYR A 45 -9.50 1.28 -11.93
N ASP A 46 -9.21 2.02 -13.01
CA ASP A 46 -9.92 1.86 -14.28
C ASP A 46 -9.37 0.72 -15.16
N ASP A 47 -8.12 0.29 -14.95
CA ASP A 47 -7.51 -0.70 -15.86
C ASP A 47 -6.56 -1.68 -15.14
N GLY A 48 -7.09 -2.86 -14.84
CA GLY A 48 -6.43 -4.10 -15.27
C GLY A 48 -5.35 -4.76 -14.42
N VAL A 49 -4.80 -4.15 -13.36
CA VAL A 49 -3.89 -4.88 -12.45
C VAL A 49 -4.13 -4.52 -10.99
N SER A 50 -5.27 -4.96 -10.46
CA SER A 50 -5.50 -5.07 -9.02
C SER A 50 -4.61 -6.18 -8.47
N ILE A 51 -3.34 -5.87 -8.18
CA ILE A 51 -2.44 -6.81 -7.50
C ILE A 51 -3.02 -7.07 -6.11
N GLY A 52 -3.80 -8.15 -5.99
CA GLY A 52 -4.20 -8.75 -4.72
C GLY A 52 -5.06 -7.89 -3.81
N MET A 53 -5.87 -6.96 -4.34
CA MET A 53 -6.73 -6.07 -3.54
C MET A 53 -8.22 -6.37 -3.77
N HIS A 54 -8.88 -6.97 -2.76
CA HIS A 54 -10.34 -7.07 -2.71
C HIS A 54 -10.88 -5.96 -1.81
N ILE A 55 -11.70 -5.06 -2.36
CA ILE A 55 -12.30 -3.95 -1.62
C ILE A 55 -13.78 -4.24 -1.42
N GLU A 56 -14.17 -4.52 -0.17
CA GLU A 56 -15.59 -4.59 0.18
C GLU A 56 -16.06 -3.21 0.67
N PRO A 57 -17.14 -2.64 0.11
CA PRO A 57 -17.65 -1.35 0.56
C PRO A 57 -18.12 -1.44 2.01
N GLY A 58 -17.69 -0.49 2.83
CA GLY A 58 -17.99 -0.48 4.27
C GLY A 58 -17.54 0.81 4.96
N PRO A 59 -17.78 0.94 6.28
CA PRO A 59 -17.21 2.03 7.06
C PRO A 59 -15.69 2.08 6.89
N ASP A 60 -15.10 3.27 6.99
CA ASP A 60 -13.66 3.50 6.83
C ASP A 60 -13.06 3.23 5.43
N GLY A 61 -13.89 3.36 4.40
CA GLY A 61 -13.47 3.20 3.00
C GLY A 61 -13.41 1.74 2.53
N GLY A 62 -13.87 0.81 3.36
CA GLY A 62 -13.96 -0.62 3.03
C GLY A 62 -12.82 -1.47 3.57
N LEU A 63 -13.06 -2.79 3.59
CA LEU A 63 -12.04 -3.77 3.93
C LEU A 63 -11.21 -4.07 2.69
N VAL A 64 -9.89 -4.03 2.88
CA VAL A 64 -8.90 -4.36 1.89
C VAL A 64 -8.20 -5.65 2.31
N LEU A 65 -8.41 -6.70 1.53
CA LEU A 65 -7.61 -7.90 1.63
C LEU A 65 -6.35 -7.73 0.77
N LEU A 66 -5.18 -7.91 1.36
CA LEU A 66 -3.88 -7.86 0.70
C LEU A 66 -3.33 -9.28 0.55
N ASP A 67 -3.12 -9.74 -0.67
CA ASP A 67 -2.54 -11.06 -0.94
C ASP A 67 -1.00 -11.07 -0.82
N ASP A 68 -0.36 -9.98 -1.26
CA ASP A 68 1.07 -9.75 -1.13
C ASP A 68 1.32 -8.51 -0.25
N THR A 69 1.87 -8.73 0.94
CA THR A 69 2.11 -7.66 1.92
C THR A 69 3.51 -7.05 1.83
N LYS A 70 4.33 -7.37 0.82
CA LYS A 70 5.73 -6.88 0.77
C LYS A 70 5.82 -5.37 0.72
N ILE A 71 4.95 -4.73 -0.07
CA ILE A 71 4.89 -3.26 -0.15
C ILE A 71 4.55 -2.66 1.22
N LEU A 72 3.59 -3.27 1.93
CA LEU A 72 3.20 -2.85 3.27
C LEU A 72 4.31 -3.09 4.30
N ASP A 73 5.00 -4.22 4.24
CA ASP A 73 6.10 -4.57 5.15
C ASP A 73 7.24 -3.56 5.07
N ILE A 74 7.71 -3.25 3.86
CA ILE A 74 8.77 -2.26 3.65
C ILE A 74 8.31 -0.87 4.09
N ALA A 75 7.05 -0.51 3.81
CA ALA A 75 6.49 0.75 4.25
C ALA A 75 6.48 0.88 5.79
N LEU A 76 6.04 -0.16 6.50
CA LEU A 76 6.06 -0.17 7.97
C LEU A 76 7.48 -0.09 8.52
N ARG A 77 8.42 -0.83 7.93
CA ARG A 77 9.84 -0.75 8.30
C ARG A 77 10.41 0.66 8.14
N MET A 78 10.10 1.35 7.04
CA MET A 78 10.52 2.74 6.82
C MET A 78 9.95 3.71 7.86
N LEU A 79 8.72 3.46 8.34
CA LEU A 79 8.12 4.25 9.41
C LEU A 79 8.80 3.99 10.76
N GLU A 80 9.10 2.72 11.07
CA GLU A 80 9.83 2.35 12.30
C GLU A 80 11.25 2.94 12.33
N GLU A 81 11.94 2.95 11.18
CA GLU A 81 13.27 3.58 11.05
C GLU A 81 13.22 5.11 11.15
N GLN A 82 12.08 5.75 10.87
CA GLN A 82 11.93 7.20 11.02
C GLN A 82 11.68 7.63 12.47
N ASP A 83 11.08 6.76 13.28
CA ASP A 83 10.73 7.03 14.68
C ASP A 83 11.90 6.73 15.66
N SER A 84 12.96 6.05 15.18
CA SER A 84 14.19 5.70 15.95
C SER A 84 15.32 6.71 15.78
#